data_AF-A0A7X8K695-F1
#
_entry.id   AF-A0A7X8K695-F1
#
_cell.length_a   1.000
_cell.length_b   1.000
_cell.length_c   1.000
_cell.angle_alpha   90.00
_cell.angle_beta   90.00
_cell.angle_gamma   90.00
#
_symmetry.space_group_name_H-M   'P 1'
#
loop_
_entity.id
_entity.type
_entity.pdbx_description
1 polymer ?
#
loop_
_entity_poly.entity_id
_entity_poly.type
_entity_poly.pdbx_seq_one_letter_code
_entity_poly.pdbx_strand_id
1 'polypeptide(L)'
;RACTNLATPKQAMETWTQFGIEVERFGNAGKEVGKVFAELGYGSIPLGGAYTPLDIIGDFLRGITNTVLDLRRHPKKVKAAAEALFEPLFKYSMAYKKMGFEWVMIPLHLNEYLSPKLFNEFYWPLLRKMITELYREGIRSRVFFEGHHEPHLETILDLPKGWGVAYFEKTDIVKAKQVLKDNCCVAGGLPISLIVSGTPERIDAYIKELFEQVKPGGGFILSPSIGNAPEGTSLENIRAVIDAVEKYGYY
;
A
#
# COMPACT_ATOMS: atom_id res chain seq x y z
N ARG A 1 9.25 12.09 -20.78
CA ARG A 1 10.17 11.08 -21.39
C ARG A 1 9.28 10.03 -22.06
N ALA A 2 9.13 10.06 -23.38
CA ALA A 2 8.45 8.97 -24.08
C ALA A 2 9.46 7.82 -24.27
N CYS A 3 9.04 6.58 -24.06
CA CYS A 3 9.87 5.40 -24.27
C CYS A 3 10.25 5.29 -25.76
N THR A 4 11.52 5.51 -26.10
CA THR A 4 12.02 5.43 -27.50
C THR A 4 12.04 4.01 -28.04
N ASN A 5 12.00 3.01 -27.16
CA ASN A 5 12.06 1.59 -27.51
C ASN A 5 10.76 1.10 -28.20
N LEU A 6 9.71 1.93 -28.23
CA LEU A 6 8.44 1.64 -28.89
C LEU A 6 8.23 2.46 -30.18
N ALA A 7 9.27 3.11 -30.70
CA ALA A 7 9.15 4.07 -31.80
C ALA A 7 8.83 3.45 -33.17
N THR A 8 9.20 2.19 -33.40
CA THR A 8 8.90 1.46 -34.65
C THR A 8 8.34 0.06 -34.34
N PRO A 9 7.55 -0.55 -35.25
CA PRO A 9 7.01 -1.89 -35.02
C PRO A 9 8.09 -2.95 -34.71
N LYS A 10 9.25 -2.88 -35.39
CA LYS A 10 10.37 -3.81 -35.15
C LYS A 10 10.98 -3.62 -33.75
N GLN A 11 11.29 -2.38 -33.37
CA GLN A 11 11.83 -2.07 -32.04
C GLN A 11 10.83 -2.42 -30.94
N ALA A 12 9.54 -2.15 -31.16
CA ALA A 12 8.48 -2.52 -30.24
C ALA A 12 8.44 -4.04 -30.06
N MET A 13 8.48 -4.83 -31.14
CA MET A 13 8.46 -6.29 -31.09
C MET A 13 9.66 -6.87 -30.33
N GLU A 14 10.87 -6.38 -30.61
CA GLU A 14 12.09 -6.77 -29.88
C GLU A 14 11.98 -6.41 -28.39
N THR A 15 11.50 -5.20 -28.09
CA THR A 15 11.32 -4.70 -26.72
C THR A 15 10.30 -5.54 -25.95
N TRP A 16 9.14 -5.84 -26.55
CA TRP A 16 8.11 -6.67 -25.94
C TRP A 16 8.59 -8.10 -25.70
N THR A 17 9.43 -8.64 -26.60
CA THR A 17 10.04 -9.96 -26.43
C THR A 17 10.98 -9.98 -25.22
N GLN A 18 11.90 -9.01 -25.12
CA GLN A 18 12.80 -8.88 -23.98
C GLN A 18 12.05 -8.63 -22.68
N PHE A 19 11.03 -7.76 -22.71
CA PHE A 19 10.17 -7.54 -21.55
C PHE A 19 9.47 -8.82 -21.11
N GLY A 20 8.94 -9.62 -22.03
CA GLY A 20 8.33 -10.92 -21.72
C GLY A 20 9.29 -11.88 -21.03
N ILE A 21 10.53 -11.99 -21.53
CA ILE A 21 11.59 -12.80 -20.93
C ILE A 21 11.90 -12.34 -19.50
N GLU A 22 12.06 -11.04 -19.29
CA GLU A 22 12.35 -10.49 -17.95
C GLU A 22 11.16 -10.61 -17.00
N VAL A 23 9.92 -10.46 -17.47
CA VAL A 23 8.72 -10.71 -16.67
C VAL A 23 8.65 -12.18 -16.23
N GLU A 24 8.95 -13.12 -17.11
CA GLU A 24 9.01 -14.54 -16.76
C GLU A 24 10.11 -14.82 -15.73
N ARG A 25 11.31 -14.28 -15.96
CA ARG A 25 12.45 -14.42 -15.03
C ARG A 25 12.12 -13.86 -13.65
N PHE A 26 11.56 -12.65 -13.60
CA PHE A 26 11.11 -12.01 -12.36
C PHE A 26 10.02 -12.84 -11.66
N GLY A 27 9.04 -13.32 -12.43
CA GLY A 27 7.97 -14.19 -11.91
C GLY A 27 8.49 -15.49 -11.31
N ASN A 28 9.47 -16.12 -11.94
CA ASN A 28 10.10 -17.35 -11.43
C ASN A 28 10.93 -17.08 -10.17
N ALA A 29 11.70 -16.00 -10.13
CA ALA A 29 12.43 -15.60 -8.92
C ALA A 29 11.46 -15.32 -7.75
N GLY A 30 10.35 -14.62 -8.01
CA GLY A 30 9.31 -14.36 -7.02
C GLY A 30 8.66 -15.65 -6.47
N LYS A 31 8.45 -16.67 -7.31
CA LYS A 31 7.94 -17.98 -6.87
C LYS A 31 8.92 -18.70 -5.96
N GLU A 32 10.20 -18.71 -6.29
CA GLU A 32 11.23 -19.35 -5.45
C GLU A 32 11.35 -18.66 -4.08
N VAL A 33 11.39 -17.33 -4.05
CA VAL A 33 11.40 -16.57 -2.79
C VAL A 33 10.12 -16.83 -1.99
N GLY A 34 8.97 -16.83 -2.65
CA GLY A 34 7.68 -17.14 -2.01
C GLY A 34 7.65 -18.54 -1.40
N LYS A 35 8.24 -19.54 -2.07
CA LYS A 35 8.36 -20.91 -1.55
C LYS A 35 9.21 -20.97 -0.29
N VAL A 36 10.38 -20.32 -0.29
CA VAL A 36 11.26 -20.24 0.89
C VAL A 36 10.53 -19.58 2.06
N PHE A 37 9.81 -18.48 1.83
CA PHE A 37 9.02 -17.83 2.88
C PHE A 37 7.90 -18.71 3.42
N ALA A 38 7.20 -19.43 2.56
CA ALA A 38 6.16 -20.37 2.99
C ALA A 38 6.73 -21.52 3.84
N GLU A 39 7.88 -22.09 3.46
CA GLU A 39 8.58 -23.13 4.25
C GLU A 39 9.02 -22.62 5.63
N LEU A 40 9.34 -21.33 5.75
CA LEU A 40 9.66 -20.66 7.00
C LEU A 40 8.41 -20.22 7.79
N GLY A 41 7.20 -20.46 7.28
CA GLY A 41 5.95 -20.11 7.93
C GLY A 41 5.53 -18.64 7.77
N TYR A 42 6.19 -17.87 6.91
CA TYR A 42 5.80 -16.50 6.61
C TYR A 42 4.63 -16.46 5.62
N GLY A 43 3.57 -15.75 5.99
CA GLY A 43 2.42 -15.52 5.12
C GLY A 43 2.76 -14.61 3.93
N SER A 44 2.09 -14.83 2.80
CA SER A 44 2.23 -13.98 1.62
C SER A 44 1.13 -12.91 1.60
N ILE A 45 1.53 -11.64 1.58
CA ILE A 45 0.63 -10.52 1.29
C ILE A 45 0.93 -10.08 -0.14
N PRO A 46 -0.02 -10.19 -1.08
CA PRO A 46 0.22 -9.75 -2.45
C PRO A 46 0.48 -8.24 -2.48
N LEU A 47 1.33 -7.79 -3.42
CA LEU A 47 1.62 -6.38 -3.68
C LEU A 47 0.46 -5.65 -4.39
N GLY A 48 -0.75 -6.20 -4.33
CA GLY A 48 -1.95 -5.63 -4.94
C GLY A 48 -3.15 -6.54 -4.70
N GLY A 49 -4.12 -6.45 -5.60
CA GLY A 49 -5.32 -7.27 -5.58
C GLY A 49 -6.59 -6.51 -5.25
N ALA A 50 -6.53 -5.23 -4.96
CA ALA A 50 -7.71 -4.37 -4.94
C ALA A 50 -7.31 -2.92 -5.22
N TYR A 51 -8.25 -2.13 -5.73
CA TYR A 51 -8.03 -0.72 -6.08
C TYR A 51 -9.29 0.10 -5.78
N THR A 52 -9.10 1.36 -5.42
CA THR A 52 -10.19 2.33 -5.41
C THR A 52 -10.51 2.73 -6.85
N PRO A 53 -11.80 2.84 -7.24
CA PRO A 53 -12.16 3.29 -8.58
C PRO A 53 -11.56 4.63 -9.01
N LEU A 54 -11.40 5.58 -8.08
CA LEU A 54 -10.86 6.90 -8.41
C LEU A 54 -9.35 6.85 -8.67
N ASP A 55 -8.59 5.97 -8.01
CA ASP A 55 -7.17 5.74 -8.34
C ASP A 55 -7.04 5.12 -9.74
N ILE A 56 -7.90 4.17 -10.11
CA ILE A 56 -7.87 3.63 -11.49
C ILE A 56 -8.08 4.72 -12.55
N ILE A 57 -9.00 5.66 -12.28
CA ILE A 57 -9.21 6.82 -13.14
C ILE A 57 -7.96 7.72 -13.14
N GLY A 58 -7.39 7.99 -11.97
CA GLY A 58 -6.19 8.81 -11.77
C GLY A 58 -4.96 8.26 -12.45
N ASP A 59 -4.64 7.00 -12.24
CA ASP A 59 -3.36 6.40 -12.61
C ASP A 59 -3.32 6.00 -14.08
N PHE A 60 -4.43 5.43 -14.58
CA PHE A 60 -4.42 4.72 -15.87
C PHE A 60 -5.27 5.37 -16.96
N LEU A 61 -6.23 6.23 -16.63
CA LEU A 61 -7.19 6.76 -17.61
C LEU A 61 -7.04 8.26 -17.87
N ARG A 62 -7.10 9.07 -16.83
CA ARG A 62 -7.12 10.54 -16.94
C ARG A 62 -5.82 11.20 -16.51
N GLY A 63 -5.00 10.55 -15.70
CA GLY A 63 -3.90 11.21 -14.99
C GLY A 63 -4.42 11.92 -13.73
N ILE A 64 -3.60 11.96 -12.68
CA ILE A 64 -3.93 12.57 -11.38
C ILE A 64 -4.40 14.02 -11.56
N THR A 65 -3.64 14.84 -12.28
CA THR A 65 -3.94 16.26 -12.51
C THR A 65 -5.33 16.47 -13.12
N ASN A 66 -5.67 15.72 -14.18
CA ASN A 66 -6.97 15.88 -14.83
C ASN A 66 -8.10 15.34 -13.96
N THR A 67 -7.86 14.23 -13.25
CA THR A 67 -8.85 13.65 -12.34
C THR A 67 -9.25 14.65 -11.26
N VAL A 68 -8.28 15.30 -10.61
CA VAL A 68 -8.56 16.35 -9.61
C VAL A 68 -9.30 17.55 -10.20
N LEU A 69 -8.98 17.96 -11.44
CA LEU A 69 -9.73 19.01 -12.13
C LEU A 69 -11.16 18.59 -12.47
N ASP A 70 -11.37 17.34 -12.91
CA ASP A 70 -12.68 16.79 -13.27
C ASP A 70 -13.59 16.67 -12.04
N LEU A 71 -13.04 16.41 -10.84
CA LEU A 71 -13.83 16.43 -9.60
C LEU A 71 -14.55 17.77 -9.40
N ARG A 72 -13.92 18.87 -9.80
CA ARG A 72 -14.52 20.21 -9.74
C ARG A 72 -15.41 20.52 -10.94
N ARG A 73 -14.96 20.19 -12.16
CA ARG A 73 -15.62 20.60 -13.41
C ARG A 73 -16.77 19.68 -13.82
N HIS A 74 -16.65 18.40 -13.53
CA HIS A 74 -17.57 17.34 -13.96
C HIS A 74 -17.89 16.33 -12.83
N PRO A 75 -18.23 16.78 -11.60
CA PRO A 75 -18.36 15.91 -10.42
C PRO A 75 -19.32 14.73 -10.64
N LYS A 76 -20.48 14.99 -11.26
CA LYS A 76 -21.48 13.96 -11.56
C LYS A 76 -20.94 12.87 -12.48
N LYS A 77 -20.14 13.25 -13.48
CA LYS A 77 -19.55 12.30 -14.44
C LYS A 77 -18.44 11.48 -13.79
N VAL A 78 -17.61 12.10 -12.96
CA VAL A 78 -16.58 11.37 -12.20
C VAL A 78 -17.22 10.36 -11.26
N LYS A 79 -18.27 10.75 -10.53
CA LYS A 79 -19.00 9.85 -9.63
C LYS A 79 -19.60 8.65 -10.38
N ALA A 80 -20.30 8.91 -11.49
CA ALA A 80 -20.87 7.85 -12.33
C ALA A 80 -19.79 6.90 -12.89
N ALA A 81 -18.63 7.44 -13.30
CA ALA A 81 -17.51 6.62 -13.78
C ALA A 81 -16.91 5.76 -12.66
N ALA A 82 -16.69 6.33 -11.47
CA ALA A 82 -16.17 5.61 -10.31
C ALA A 82 -17.14 4.50 -9.86
N GLU A 83 -18.44 4.77 -9.85
CA GLU A 83 -19.47 3.78 -9.54
C GLU A 83 -19.50 2.63 -10.56
N ALA A 84 -19.39 2.95 -11.86
CA ALA A 84 -19.37 1.95 -12.93
C ALA A 84 -18.12 1.03 -12.87
N LEU A 85 -17.00 1.53 -12.37
CA LEU A 85 -15.76 0.76 -12.21
C LEU A 85 -15.76 -0.14 -10.96
N PHE A 86 -16.67 0.05 -10.01
CA PHE A 86 -16.64 -0.69 -8.75
C PHE A 86 -16.77 -2.20 -8.95
N GLU A 87 -17.78 -2.66 -9.69
CA GLU A 87 -18.02 -4.10 -9.87
C GLU A 87 -16.88 -4.82 -10.61
N PRO A 88 -16.34 -4.30 -11.73
CA PRO A 88 -15.15 -4.88 -12.35
C PRO A 88 -13.95 -4.99 -11.40
N LEU A 89 -13.68 -3.95 -10.59
CA LEU A 89 -12.56 -3.96 -9.65
C LEU A 89 -12.78 -4.94 -8.50
N PHE A 90 -14.00 -5.06 -8.00
CA PHE A 90 -14.32 -6.05 -6.99
C PHE A 90 -14.17 -7.49 -7.53
N LYS A 91 -14.59 -7.75 -8.77
CA LYS A 91 -14.35 -9.05 -9.44
C LYS A 91 -12.86 -9.34 -9.61
N TYR A 92 -12.06 -8.34 -9.93
CA TYR A 92 -10.60 -8.45 -9.96
C TYR A 92 -10.06 -8.87 -8.59
N SER A 93 -10.55 -8.28 -7.50
CA SER A 93 -10.15 -8.67 -6.15
C SER A 93 -10.57 -10.09 -5.77
N MET A 94 -11.74 -10.54 -6.21
CA MET A 94 -12.17 -11.93 -5.99
C MET A 94 -11.32 -12.95 -6.74
N ALA A 95 -10.60 -12.56 -7.80
CA ALA A 95 -9.64 -13.45 -8.44
C ALA A 95 -8.48 -13.83 -7.49
N TYR A 96 -8.03 -12.91 -6.64
CA TYR A 96 -6.99 -13.19 -5.63
C TYR A 96 -7.47 -14.22 -4.59
N LYS A 97 -8.73 -14.11 -4.15
CA LYS A 97 -9.35 -15.13 -3.28
C LYS A 97 -9.32 -16.52 -3.92
N LYS A 98 -9.67 -16.61 -5.21
CA LYS A 98 -9.66 -17.87 -5.96
C LYS A 98 -8.25 -18.45 -6.13
N MET A 99 -7.23 -17.61 -6.07
CA MET A 99 -5.82 -18.02 -6.05
C MET A 99 -5.35 -18.45 -4.65
N GLY A 100 -6.21 -18.39 -3.63
CA GLY A 100 -5.90 -18.80 -2.25
C GLY A 100 -5.36 -17.68 -1.36
N PHE A 101 -5.38 -16.42 -1.80
CA PHE A 101 -4.97 -15.31 -0.95
C PHE A 101 -6.06 -14.93 0.05
N GLU A 102 -5.67 -14.83 1.32
CA GLU A 102 -6.51 -14.33 2.42
C GLU A 102 -6.40 -12.81 2.59
N TRP A 103 -5.46 -12.19 1.88
CA TRP A 103 -5.13 -10.78 1.96
C TRP A 103 -5.07 -10.14 0.57
N VAL A 104 -5.41 -8.86 0.50
CA VAL A 104 -5.10 -8.00 -0.66
C VAL A 104 -4.45 -6.71 -0.19
N MET A 105 -3.63 -6.11 -1.04
CA MET A 105 -3.11 -4.76 -0.84
C MET A 105 -3.90 -3.76 -1.70
N ILE A 106 -4.26 -2.62 -1.12
CA ILE A 106 -4.93 -1.50 -1.79
C ILE A 106 -4.03 -0.28 -1.71
N PRO A 107 -3.39 0.16 -2.80
CA PRO A 107 -2.64 1.42 -2.80
C PRO A 107 -3.61 2.59 -2.96
N LEU A 108 -3.35 3.68 -2.23
CA LEU A 108 -4.11 4.91 -2.32
C LEU A 108 -3.19 6.02 -2.85
N HIS A 109 -3.45 6.51 -4.05
CA HIS A 109 -2.58 7.50 -4.69
C HIS A 109 -3.16 8.92 -4.66
N LEU A 110 -4.48 9.05 -4.47
CA LEU A 110 -5.16 10.35 -4.51
C LEU A 110 -5.42 10.99 -3.14
N ASN A 111 -5.34 10.25 -2.04
CA ASN A 111 -5.80 10.74 -0.73
C ASN A 111 -5.11 12.02 -0.24
N GLU A 112 -3.82 12.19 -0.50
CA GLU A 112 -3.04 13.39 -0.15
C GLU A 112 -3.46 14.62 -0.97
N TYR A 113 -3.99 14.43 -2.19
CA TYR A 113 -4.40 15.50 -3.09
C TYR A 113 -5.84 16.00 -2.85
N LEU A 114 -6.61 15.28 -2.03
CA LEU A 114 -8.02 15.59 -1.78
C LEU A 114 -8.21 16.24 -0.41
N SER A 115 -8.89 17.38 -0.38
CA SER A 115 -9.37 17.96 0.87
C SER A 115 -10.33 16.99 1.58
N PRO A 116 -10.52 17.08 2.91
CA PRO A 116 -11.46 16.21 3.63
C PRO A 116 -12.86 16.15 3.01
N LYS A 117 -13.35 17.29 2.48
CA LYS A 117 -14.62 17.33 1.76
C LYS A 117 -14.61 16.47 0.50
N LEU A 118 -13.59 16.63 -0.36
CA LEU A 118 -13.50 15.87 -1.61
C LEU A 118 -13.22 14.38 -1.37
N PHE A 119 -12.37 14.08 -0.38
CA PHE A 119 -12.10 12.71 0.03
C PHE A 119 -13.38 12.00 0.48
N ASN A 120 -14.14 12.62 1.39
CA ASN A 120 -15.39 12.05 1.89
C ASN A 120 -16.49 11.94 0.82
N GLU A 121 -16.52 12.85 -0.16
CA GLU A 121 -17.54 12.85 -1.21
C GLU A 121 -17.23 11.86 -2.34
N PHE A 122 -15.97 11.78 -2.79
CA PHE A 122 -15.62 11.09 -4.05
C PHE A 122 -14.76 9.84 -3.87
N TYR A 123 -14.03 9.73 -2.77
CA TYR A 123 -13.01 8.69 -2.61
C TYR A 123 -13.41 7.67 -1.54
N TRP A 124 -13.67 8.14 -0.33
CA TRP A 124 -13.99 7.31 0.84
C TRP A 124 -15.17 6.36 0.63
N PRO A 125 -16.31 6.76 0.04
CA PRO A 125 -17.48 5.87 -0.03
C PRO A 125 -17.21 4.56 -0.77
N LEU A 126 -16.46 4.61 -1.88
CA LEU A 126 -16.15 3.43 -2.69
C LEU A 126 -14.97 2.64 -2.11
N LEU A 127 -13.98 3.30 -1.50
CA LEU A 127 -12.91 2.62 -0.76
C LEU A 127 -13.49 1.85 0.43
N ARG A 128 -14.30 2.50 1.26
CA ARG A 128 -14.99 1.88 2.40
C ARG A 128 -15.83 0.70 1.96
N LYS A 129 -16.58 0.85 0.86
CA LYS A 129 -17.37 -0.25 0.28
C LYS A 129 -16.46 -1.41 -0.13
N MET A 130 -15.37 -1.15 -0.86
CA MET A 130 -14.40 -2.17 -1.28
C MET A 130 -13.87 -2.97 -0.08
N ILE A 131 -13.35 -2.28 0.94
CA ILE A 131 -12.81 -2.93 2.14
C ILE A 131 -13.88 -3.73 2.88
N THR A 132 -15.08 -3.18 3.01
CA THR A 132 -16.19 -3.84 3.73
C THR A 132 -16.67 -5.10 2.99
N GLU A 133 -16.80 -5.06 1.66
CA GLU A 133 -17.19 -6.23 0.88
C GLU A 133 -16.09 -7.31 0.90
N LEU A 134 -14.81 -6.91 0.79
CA LEU A 134 -13.68 -7.85 0.94
C LEU A 134 -13.69 -8.52 2.32
N TYR A 135 -13.91 -7.75 3.38
CA TYR A 135 -14.00 -8.24 4.74
C TYR A 135 -15.11 -9.28 4.91
N ARG A 136 -16.30 -9.05 4.32
CA ARG A 136 -17.42 -9.99 4.31
C ARG A 136 -17.12 -11.26 3.54
N GLU A 137 -16.34 -11.15 2.48
CA GLU A 137 -15.82 -12.28 1.71
C GLU A 137 -14.67 -13.01 2.42
N GLY A 138 -14.31 -12.63 3.64
CA GLY A 138 -13.25 -13.27 4.41
C GLY A 138 -11.84 -12.88 3.98
N ILE A 139 -11.70 -11.83 3.17
CA ILE A 139 -10.40 -11.28 2.76
C ILE A 139 -10.09 -10.06 3.62
N ARG A 140 -8.88 -10.00 4.18
CA ARG A 140 -8.39 -8.82 4.90
C ARG A 140 -7.68 -7.85 3.96
N SER A 141 -7.78 -6.56 4.23
CA SER A 141 -7.12 -5.54 3.40
C SER A 141 -5.90 -4.95 4.10
N ARG A 142 -4.77 -4.89 3.40
CA ARG A 142 -3.66 -4.00 3.76
C ARG A 142 -3.77 -2.75 2.89
N VAL A 143 -4.29 -1.67 3.46
CA VAL A 143 -4.45 -0.42 2.71
C VAL A 143 -3.18 0.40 2.89
N PHE A 144 -2.52 0.75 1.79
CA PHE A 144 -1.37 1.61 1.78
C PHE A 144 -1.81 3.05 1.55
N PHE A 145 -1.84 3.82 2.63
CA PHE A 145 -2.17 5.24 2.65
C PHE A 145 -0.91 6.04 2.30
N GLU A 146 -0.76 6.37 1.01
CA GLU A 146 0.38 7.16 0.53
C GLU A 146 0.23 8.63 0.89
N GLY A 147 1.37 9.30 1.08
CA GLY A 147 1.42 10.68 1.53
C GLY A 147 0.90 10.90 2.95
N HIS A 148 0.48 12.13 3.21
CA HIS A 148 -0.15 12.54 4.46
C HIS A 148 -1.63 12.17 4.49
N HIS A 149 -2.03 11.38 5.48
CA HIS A 149 -3.40 10.93 5.70
C HIS A 149 -4.01 11.46 7.01
N GLU A 150 -3.27 12.26 7.79
CA GLU A 150 -3.72 12.88 9.04
C GLU A 150 -5.11 13.53 8.98
N PRO A 151 -5.48 14.26 7.89
CA PRO A 151 -6.79 14.89 7.82
C PRO A 151 -7.97 13.92 7.74
N HIS A 152 -7.72 12.66 7.42
CA HIS A 152 -8.74 11.64 7.16
C HIS A 152 -8.66 10.45 8.14
N LEU A 153 -7.73 10.45 9.10
CA LEU A 153 -7.49 9.30 10.00
C LEU A 153 -8.76 8.79 10.69
N GLU A 154 -9.62 9.69 11.18
CA GLU A 154 -10.84 9.30 11.88
C GLU A 154 -11.85 8.58 10.98
N THR A 155 -11.82 8.83 9.66
CA THR A 155 -12.72 8.14 8.71
C THR A 155 -12.49 6.63 8.70
N ILE A 156 -11.26 6.18 8.98
CA ILE A 156 -10.91 4.75 9.05
C ILE A 156 -11.68 4.04 10.18
N LEU A 157 -12.14 4.77 11.20
CA LEU A 157 -12.97 4.22 12.28
C LEU A 157 -14.38 3.79 11.81
N ASP A 158 -14.82 4.21 10.63
CA ASP A 158 -16.08 3.75 10.02
C ASP A 158 -16.02 2.31 9.49
N LEU A 159 -14.84 1.71 9.42
CA LEU A 159 -14.60 0.34 8.99
C LEU A 159 -14.86 -0.65 10.14
N PRO A 160 -15.30 -1.89 9.83
CA PRO A 160 -15.53 -2.90 10.86
C PRO A 160 -14.21 -3.27 11.57
N LYS A 161 -14.25 -3.45 12.90
CA LYS A 161 -13.06 -3.90 13.64
C LYS A 161 -12.48 -5.18 13.03
N GLY A 162 -11.16 -5.21 12.88
CA GLY A 162 -10.44 -6.34 12.31
C GLY A 162 -10.46 -6.40 10.78
N TRP A 163 -10.89 -5.34 10.08
CA TRP A 163 -10.90 -5.28 8.61
C TRP A 163 -9.53 -5.54 7.97
N GLY A 164 -8.44 -5.17 8.66
CA GLY A 164 -7.08 -5.42 8.20
C GLY A 164 -6.06 -4.46 8.80
N VAL A 165 -5.17 -3.94 7.94
CA VAL A 165 -3.99 -3.14 8.30
C VAL A 165 -4.04 -1.80 7.59
N ALA A 166 -3.92 -0.71 8.36
CA ALA A 166 -3.66 0.63 7.84
C ALA A 166 -2.14 0.87 7.79
N TYR A 167 -1.58 0.84 6.59
CA TYR A 167 -0.16 1.03 6.35
C TYR A 167 0.10 2.46 5.86
N PHE A 168 0.91 3.24 6.57
CA PHE A 168 1.12 4.66 6.30
C PHE A 168 2.51 4.96 5.76
N GLU A 169 2.57 5.83 4.73
CA GLU A 169 3.83 6.32 4.16
C GLU A 169 4.41 7.49 4.99
N LYS A 170 3.75 8.66 4.96
CA LYS A 170 4.25 9.90 5.59
C LYS A 170 3.48 10.32 6.83
N THR A 171 2.37 9.64 7.12
CA THR A 171 1.50 9.99 8.25
C THR A 171 2.21 9.73 9.57
N ASP A 172 2.06 10.64 10.54
CA ASP A 172 2.54 10.42 11.91
C ASP A 172 1.96 9.12 12.48
N ILE A 173 2.83 8.13 12.65
CA ILE A 173 2.44 6.78 13.05
C ILE A 173 2.00 6.70 14.51
N VAL A 174 2.55 7.56 15.38
CA VAL A 174 2.18 7.62 16.80
C VAL A 174 0.78 8.18 16.91
N LYS A 175 0.50 9.28 16.19
CA LYS A 175 -0.85 9.84 16.09
C LYS A 175 -1.83 8.84 15.47
N ALA A 176 -1.47 8.18 14.37
CA ALA A 176 -2.30 7.15 13.75
C ALA A 176 -2.63 6.02 14.74
N LYS A 177 -1.64 5.56 15.53
CA LYS A 177 -1.86 4.53 16.55
C LYS A 177 -2.79 5.00 17.68
N GLN A 178 -2.65 6.25 18.12
CA GLN A 178 -3.51 6.84 19.15
C GLN A 178 -4.97 7.01 18.68
N VAL A 179 -5.19 7.36 17.41
CA VAL A 179 -6.54 7.52 16.84
C VAL A 179 -7.18 6.17 16.57
N LEU A 180 -6.46 5.25 15.91
CA LEU A 180 -7.01 3.97 15.42
C LEU A 180 -7.06 2.88 16.50
N LYS A 181 -6.22 2.95 17.54
CA LYS A 181 -6.21 2.08 18.72
C LYS A 181 -6.32 0.58 18.36
N ASP A 182 -7.45 -0.04 18.70
CA ASP A 182 -7.80 -1.44 18.53
C ASP A 182 -8.75 -1.69 17.34
N ASN A 183 -9.03 -0.68 16.52
CA ASN A 183 -9.90 -0.82 15.36
C ASN A 183 -9.27 -1.67 14.25
N CYS A 184 -7.97 -1.46 14.01
CA CYS A 184 -7.17 -2.19 13.02
C CYS A 184 -5.70 -2.21 13.42
N CYS A 185 -4.91 -3.05 12.76
CA CYS A 185 -3.47 -2.95 12.88
C CYS A 185 -2.98 -1.69 12.17
N VAL A 186 -1.95 -1.06 12.73
CA VAL A 186 -1.28 0.11 12.15
C VAL A 186 0.12 -0.31 11.73
N ALA A 187 0.50 -0.03 10.49
CA ALA A 187 1.81 -0.34 9.95
C ALA A 187 2.53 0.90 9.43
N GLY A 188 3.86 0.91 9.53
CA GLY A 188 4.70 2.01 9.04
C GLY A 188 5.67 2.49 10.11
N GLY A 189 6.03 3.77 10.05
CA GLY A 189 6.82 4.43 11.08
C GLY A 189 8.33 4.39 10.89
N LEU A 190 8.88 3.66 9.91
CA LEU A 190 10.31 3.65 9.62
C LEU A 190 10.62 4.43 8.33
N PRO A 191 11.15 5.67 8.38
CA PRO A 191 11.46 6.42 7.17
C PRO A 191 12.47 5.68 6.30
N ILE A 192 12.17 5.47 5.01
CA ILE A 192 13.10 4.79 4.10
C ILE A 192 14.44 5.53 3.99
N SER A 193 14.42 6.86 4.10
CA SER A 193 15.62 7.69 4.12
C SER A 193 16.55 7.33 5.27
N LEU A 194 16.03 6.96 6.44
CA LEU A 194 16.84 6.53 7.58
C LEU A 194 17.57 5.21 7.28
N ILE A 195 16.93 4.28 6.58
CA ILE A 195 17.55 3.02 6.17
C ILE A 195 18.62 3.28 5.11
N VAL A 196 18.33 4.16 4.15
CA VAL A 196 19.23 4.46 3.02
C VAL A 196 20.48 5.22 3.43
N SER A 197 20.34 6.26 4.25
CA SER A 197 21.44 7.19 4.56
C SER A 197 21.80 7.29 6.04
N GLY A 198 21.14 6.54 6.91
CA GLY A 198 21.48 6.47 8.34
C GLY A 198 22.67 5.55 8.63
N THR A 199 22.94 5.38 9.92
CA THR A 199 23.88 4.38 10.43
C THR A 199 23.13 3.33 11.24
N PRO A 200 23.70 2.13 11.45
CA PRO A 200 23.10 1.11 12.30
C PRO A 200 22.69 1.61 13.69
N GLU A 201 23.51 2.44 14.33
CA GLU A 201 23.25 2.99 15.66
C GLU A 201 22.06 3.95 15.66
N ARG A 202 21.95 4.78 14.60
CA ARG A 202 20.82 5.70 14.45
C ARG A 202 19.51 4.95 14.20
N ILE A 203 19.56 3.86 13.44
CA ILE A 203 18.42 2.98 13.19
C ILE A 203 17.96 2.31 14.49
N ASP A 204 18.89 1.72 15.25
CA ASP A 204 18.59 1.07 16.55
C ASP A 204 17.95 2.05 17.53
N ALA A 205 18.56 3.24 17.71
CA ALA A 205 18.03 4.28 18.60
C ALA A 205 16.63 4.76 18.18
N TYR A 206 16.42 4.98 16.88
CA TYR A 206 15.13 5.42 16.35
C TYR A 206 14.03 4.38 16.59
N ILE A 207 14.30 3.11 16.30
CA ILE A 207 13.32 2.02 16.48
C ILE A 207 12.99 1.85 17.97
N LYS A 208 14.00 1.93 18.84
CA LYS A 208 13.81 1.87 20.30
C LYS A 208 12.85 2.95 20.79
N GLU A 209 13.12 4.22 20.44
CA GLU A 209 12.29 5.36 20.84
C GLU A 209 10.87 5.28 20.25
N LEU A 210 10.75 4.84 19.00
CA LEU A 210 9.45 4.65 18.36
C LEU A 210 8.62 3.61 19.13
N PHE A 211 9.21 2.46 19.47
CA PHE A 211 8.51 1.39 20.16
C PHE A 211 8.02 1.77 21.55
N GLU A 212 8.72 2.66 22.28
CA GLU A 212 8.22 3.19 23.55
C GLU A 212 6.84 3.87 23.41
N GLN A 213 6.52 4.38 22.22
CA GLN A 213 5.29 5.12 21.94
C GLN A 213 4.19 4.26 21.31
N VAL A 214 4.53 3.29 20.45
CA VAL A 214 3.54 2.55 19.61
C VAL A 214 3.28 1.11 20.04
N LYS A 215 4.15 0.55 20.91
CA LYS A 215 4.05 -0.83 21.40
C LYS A 215 2.87 -1.09 22.35
N PRO A 216 2.54 -0.19 23.30
CA PRO A 216 1.44 -0.45 24.24
C PRO A 216 0.11 -0.76 23.53
N GLY A 217 -0.57 -1.83 23.98
CA GLY A 217 -1.85 -2.27 23.40
C GLY A 217 -1.73 -3.11 22.12
N GLY A 218 -0.51 -3.33 21.61
CA GLY A 218 -0.23 -4.16 20.45
C GLY A 218 -0.88 -3.67 19.15
N GLY A 219 -0.93 -4.53 18.12
CA GLY A 219 -1.52 -4.16 16.82
C GLY A 219 -0.72 -3.10 16.06
N PHE A 220 0.60 -3.06 16.29
CA PHE A 220 1.54 -2.24 15.53
C PHE A 220 2.50 -3.14 14.75
N ILE A 221 2.73 -2.81 13.48
CA ILE A 221 3.65 -3.51 12.58
C ILE A 221 4.68 -2.49 12.10
N LEU A 222 5.93 -2.59 12.59
CA LEU A 222 6.99 -1.75 12.05
C LEU A 222 7.13 -2.04 10.54
N SER A 223 7.16 -1.00 9.74
CA SER A 223 7.41 -1.13 8.30
C SER A 223 8.14 0.11 7.79
N PRO A 224 9.02 -0.05 6.79
CA PRO A 224 9.51 1.08 6.00
C PRO A 224 8.34 1.94 5.51
N SER A 225 8.53 3.25 5.32
CA SER A 225 7.50 4.15 4.78
C SER A 225 7.08 3.76 3.35
N ILE A 226 8.01 3.17 2.60
CA ILE A 226 7.78 2.57 1.29
C ILE A 226 8.45 1.20 1.31
N GLY A 227 7.79 0.18 0.78
CA GLY A 227 8.23 -1.23 0.88
C GLY A 227 9.47 -1.59 0.05
N ASN A 228 10.15 -0.62 -0.58
CA ASN A 228 11.29 -0.85 -1.46
C ASN A 228 12.48 -0.01 -1.00
N ALA A 229 13.65 -0.63 -0.92
CA ALA A 229 14.92 0.05 -0.73
C ALA A 229 15.62 0.24 -2.10
N PRO A 230 16.19 1.41 -2.39
CA PRO A 230 17.00 1.61 -3.59
C PRO A 230 18.17 0.64 -3.69
N GLU A 231 18.55 0.30 -4.92
CA GLU A 231 19.79 -0.42 -5.21
C GLU A 231 20.99 0.33 -4.60
N GLY A 232 21.83 -0.37 -3.84
CA GLY A 232 22.95 0.21 -3.09
C GLY A 232 22.64 0.60 -1.64
N THR A 233 21.41 0.39 -1.15
CA THR A 233 21.12 0.50 0.29
C THR A 233 22.01 -0.48 1.08
N SER A 234 22.65 0.02 2.15
CA SER A 234 23.56 -0.79 2.97
C SER A 234 22.86 -2.00 3.58
N LEU A 235 23.44 -3.18 3.40
CA LEU A 235 22.96 -4.41 4.04
C LEU A 235 23.10 -4.34 5.57
N GLU A 236 24.10 -3.63 6.09
CA GLU A 236 24.27 -3.42 7.52
C GLU A 236 23.12 -2.59 8.09
N ASN A 237 22.62 -1.60 7.35
CA ASN A 237 21.46 -0.80 7.77
C ASN A 237 20.18 -1.65 7.74
N ILE A 238 19.99 -2.50 6.72
CA ILE A 238 18.86 -3.44 6.67
C ILE A 238 18.94 -4.43 7.85
N ARG A 239 20.13 -4.95 8.15
CA ARG A 239 20.38 -5.83 9.29
C ARG A 239 20.06 -5.13 10.61
N ALA A 240 20.47 -3.88 10.78
CA ALA A 240 20.20 -3.10 11.98
C ALA A 240 18.71 -2.92 12.27
N VAL A 241 17.87 -2.80 11.22
CA VAL A 241 16.41 -2.80 11.39
C VAL A 241 15.93 -4.12 11.98
N ILE A 242 16.37 -5.25 11.42
CA ILE A 242 15.99 -6.59 11.89
C ILE A 242 16.44 -6.79 13.34
N ASP A 243 17.72 -6.52 13.63
CA ASP A 243 18.30 -6.69 14.96
C ASP A 243 17.59 -5.79 16.00
N ALA A 244 17.22 -4.56 15.65
CA ALA A 244 16.47 -3.68 16.54
C ALA A 244 15.04 -4.17 16.80
N VAL A 245 14.37 -4.72 15.78
CA VAL A 245 13.05 -5.35 15.95
C VAL A 245 13.13 -6.56 16.86
N GLU A 246 14.15 -7.41 16.73
CA GLU A 246 14.38 -8.54 17.63
C GLU A 246 14.69 -8.08 19.06
N LYS A 247 15.47 -7.01 19.26
CA LYS A 247 15.76 -6.51 20.61
C LYS A 247 14.53 -5.92 21.31
N TYR A 248 13.76 -5.10 20.60
CA TYR A 248 12.78 -4.20 21.22
C TYR A 248 11.32 -4.56 20.91
N GLY A 249 11.06 -5.39 19.89
CA GLY A 249 9.73 -5.60 19.29
C GLY A 249 8.81 -6.59 19.99
N TYR A 250 9.29 -7.34 20.98
CA TYR A 250 8.47 -8.34 21.69
C TYR A 250 7.55 -7.70 22.73
N TYR A 251 6.24 -7.89 22.61
CA TYR A 251 5.20 -7.55 23.60
C TYR A 251 4.13 -8.64 23.66
#